data_AF-A0A6A3LKP9-F1
#
_entry.id   AF-A0A6A3LKP9-F1
#
_cell.length_a   1.000
_cell.length_b   1.000
_cell.length_c   1.000
_cell.angle_alpha   90.00
_cell.angle_beta   90.00
_cell.angle_gamma   90.00
#
_symmetry.space_group_name_H-M   'P 1'
#
loop_
_entity.id
_entity.type
_entity.pdbx_description
1 polymer ?
#
loop_
_entity_poly.entity_id
_entity_poly.type
_entity_poly.pdbx_seq_one_letter_code
_entity_poly.pdbx_strand_id
1 'polypeptide(L)'
;MGAVLLMQAASWCIGSTDAALPVVTEVVSGTIFRKSSYVTVDQYTLSITAPTAIVEINLLSMETADNATFSDVNSDCDSAYIDPHVFLFKQLTDGSLSLVASNDDAGDDNAAYYSRGTTYGSVTAEDSYLIQQLSTGNYVLAVGRYPLTQAAAAAGKSTDSVNDFTPYTCMARKASYGNYKITMRTQSTSNSKVITKKANSYVGNSCNVASSVTSECVYALPADIGSDILKTCSYDKTIY
;
A
#
# COMPACT_ATOMS: atom_id res chain seq x y z
N MET A 1 -60.68 -52.86 9.70
CA MET A 1 -59.79 -52.59 8.56
C MET A 1 -60.19 -51.25 7.97
N GLY A 2 -59.31 -50.25 7.99
CA GLY A 2 -59.55 -48.91 7.48
C GLY A 2 -58.41 -47.99 7.90
N ALA A 3 -57.59 -47.59 6.93
CA ALA A 3 -56.22 -47.12 7.09
C ALA A 3 -56.09 -45.75 7.78
N VAL A 4 -55.08 -45.63 8.66
CA VAL A 4 -54.60 -44.36 9.21
C VAL A 4 -53.62 -43.77 8.19
N LEU A 5 -53.93 -42.57 7.69
CA LEU A 5 -53.06 -41.79 6.83
C LEU A 5 -51.91 -41.20 7.68
N LEU A 6 -50.70 -41.75 7.56
CA LEU A 6 -49.49 -41.14 8.10
C LEU A 6 -48.99 -40.07 7.14
N MET A 7 -49.19 -38.80 7.49
CA MET A 7 -48.48 -37.68 6.88
C MET A 7 -47.01 -37.75 7.31
N GLN A 8 -46.12 -38.16 6.40
CA GLN A 8 -44.70 -37.86 6.51
C GLN A 8 -44.47 -36.45 5.99
N ALA A 9 -44.23 -35.50 6.90
CA ALA A 9 -43.66 -34.21 6.52
C ALA A 9 -42.17 -34.42 6.22
N ALA A 10 -41.83 -34.46 4.95
CA ALA A 10 -40.45 -34.44 4.49
C ALA A 10 -39.86 -33.06 4.81
N SER A 11 -38.88 -33.01 5.72
CA SER A 11 -38.11 -31.80 6.01
C SER A 11 -37.06 -31.62 4.91
N TRP A 12 -37.39 -30.82 3.89
CA TRP A 12 -36.49 -30.46 2.80
C TRP A 12 -35.72 -29.20 3.17
N CYS A 13 -34.39 -29.33 3.20
CA CYS A 13 -33.40 -28.30 2.90
C CYS A 13 -33.58 -26.95 3.63
N ILE A 14 -33.17 -26.90 4.90
CA ILE A 14 -32.55 -25.67 5.40
C ILE A 14 -31.17 -25.63 4.74
N GLY A 15 -31.05 -24.93 3.62
CA GLY A 15 -29.76 -24.63 3.03
C GLY A 15 -28.88 -24.01 4.11
N SER A 16 -27.75 -24.64 4.42
CA SER A 16 -26.71 -24.01 5.21
C SER A 16 -26.29 -22.76 4.45
N THR A 17 -26.80 -21.59 4.87
CA THR A 17 -26.18 -20.33 4.51
C THR A 17 -24.81 -20.37 5.16
N ASP A 18 -23.78 -20.72 4.39
CA ASP A 18 -22.41 -20.66 4.89
C ASP A 18 -22.21 -19.26 5.45
N ALA A 19 -21.84 -19.20 6.73
CA ALA A 19 -21.59 -17.94 7.39
C ALA A 19 -20.48 -17.21 6.62
N ALA A 20 -20.68 -15.93 6.33
CA ALA A 20 -19.68 -15.12 5.65
C ALA A 20 -18.36 -15.17 6.45
N LEU A 21 -17.25 -15.44 5.76
CA LEU A 21 -15.94 -15.45 6.41
C LEU A 21 -15.62 -14.07 7.00
N PRO A 22 -15.04 -14.00 8.21
CA PRO A 22 -14.65 -12.74 8.81
C PRO A 22 -13.62 -12.00 7.95
N VAL A 23 -13.67 -10.66 8.02
CA VAL A 23 -12.72 -9.76 7.37
C VAL A 23 -11.98 -8.98 8.46
N VAL A 24 -10.65 -9.08 8.43
CA VAL A 24 -9.76 -8.29 9.28
C VAL A 24 -9.15 -7.17 8.44
N THR A 25 -9.27 -5.93 8.90
CA THR A 25 -8.66 -4.75 8.26
C THR A 25 -7.51 -4.24 9.10
N GLU A 26 -6.36 -4.02 8.45
CA GLU A 26 -5.17 -3.43 9.05
C GLU A 26 -4.75 -2.22 8.22
N VAL A 27 -4.41 -1.12 8.91
CA VAL A 27 -3.89 0.10 8.28
C VAL A 27 -2.51 0.36 8.85
N VAL A 28 -1.53 0.56 7.96
CA VAL A 28 -0.15 0.90 8.32
C VAL A 28 0.38 1.97 7.38
N SER A 29 1.15 2.90 7.92
CA SER A 29 1.88 3.90 7.12
C SER A 29 3.35 3.53 7.02
N GLY A 30 4.00 4.02 5.98
CA GLY A 30 5.44 3.88 5.77
C GLY A 30 6.01 5.07 5.01
N THR A 31 7.33 5.13 4.94
CA THR A 31 8.07 6.17 4.23
C THR A 31 9.22 5.54 3.46
N ILE A 32 9.30 5.81 2.17
CA ILE A 32 10.41 5.41 1.31
C ILE A 32 11.42 6.56 1.27
N PHE A 33 12.69 6.26 1.53
CA PHE A 33 13.77 7.24 1.56
C PHE A 33 14.71 7.07 0.40
N ARG A 34 15.09 8.19 -0.21
CA ARG A 34 16.28 8.29 -1.03
C ARG A 34 17.50 8.50 -0.15
N LYS A 35 18.49 7.61 -0.26
CA LYS A 35 19.83 7.78 0.29
C LYS A 35 20.81 8.12 -0.84
N SER A 36 22.07 8.38 -0.49
CA SER A 36 23.09 8.78 -1.46
C SER A 36 23.36 7.74 -2.55
N SER A 37 23.24 6.45 -2.22
CA SER A 37 23.59 5.34 -3.12
C SER A 37 22.47 4.31 -3.33
N TYR A 38 21.29 4.54 -2.75
CA TYR A 38 20.13 3.64 -2.91
C TYR A 38 18.83 4.34 -2.49
N VAL A 39 17.71 3.76 -2.89
CA VAL A 39 16.36 4.06 -2.38
C VAL A 39 15.89 2.89 -1.53
N THR A 40 15.28 3.15 -0.37
CA THR A 40 14.82 2.09 0.52
C THR A 40 13.63 1.34 -0.08
N VAL A 41 13.44 0.10 0.34
CA VAL A 41 12.22 -0.66 0.11
C VAL A 41 11.77 -1.16 1.47
N ASP A 42 10.54 -0.85 1.84
CA ASP A 42 9.96 -1.33 3.07
C ASP A 42 9.50 -2.76 2.93
N GLN A 43 9.75 -3.59 3.95
CA GLN A 43 9.33 -4.99 3.97
C GLN A 43 8.45 -5.26 5.19
N TYR A 44 7.28 -5.83 4.93
CA TYR A 44 6.31 -6.28 5.93
C TYR A 44 6.24 -7.80 5.92
N THR A 45 6.26 -8.42 7.10
CA THR A 45 6.06 -9.87 7.21
C THR A 45 4.60 -10.17 7.49
N LEU A 46 4.01 -11.02 6.66
CA LEU A 46 2.64 -11.50 6.80
C LEU A 46 2.66 -12.98 7.22
N SER A 47 1.77 -13.37 8.13
CA SER A 47 1.58 -14.77 8.50
C SER A 47 0.13 -15.18 8.28
N ILE A 48 -0.08 -16.08 7.31
CA ILE A 48 -1.39 -16.65 6.99
C ILE A 48 -1.52 -17.97 7.74
N THR A 49 -2.45 -18.03 8.69
CA THR A 49 -2.69 -19.22 9.53
C THR A 49 -3.89 -20.05 9.05
N ALA A 50 -4.84 -19.43 8.35
CA ALA A 50 -5.95 -20.14 7.71
C ALA A 50 -5.45 -20.97 6.51
N PRO A 51 -6.10 -22.09 6.17
CA PRO A 51 -5.77 -22.88 4.97
C PRO A 51 -5.82 -22.06 3.68
N THR A 52 -6.78 -21.13 3.62
CA THR A 52 -7.01 -20.20 2.52
C THR A 52 -7.41 -18.83 3.07
N ALA A 53 -6.83 -17.77 2.51
CA ALA A 53 -7.19 -16.38 2.80
C ALA A 53 -7.18 -15.56 1.52
N ILE A 54 -8.15 -14.68 1.34
CA ILE A 54 -8.10 -13.62 0.32
C ILE A 54 -7.48 -12.40 0.99
N VAL A 55 -6.36 -11.93 0.46
CA VAL A 55 -5.63 -10.75 0.96
C VAL A 55 -5.71 -9.66 -0.11
N GLU A 56 -6.38 -8.57 0.23
CA GLU A 56 -6.46 -7.33 -0.54
C GLU A 56 -5.46 -6.33 0.05
N ILE A 57 -4.64 -5.75 -0.80
CA ILE A 57 -3.59 -4.79 -0.47
C ILE A 57 -3.83 -3.55 -1.32
N ASN A 58 -4.21 -2.47 -0.67
CA ASN A 58 -4.39 -1.17 -1.31
C ASN A 58 -3.32 -0.22 -0.80
N LEU A 59 -2.54 0.35 -1.73
CA LEU A 59 -1.63 1.46 -1.43
C LEU A 59 -2.33 2.78 -1.70
N LEU A 60 -1.92 3.80 -0.96
CA LEU A 60 -2.36 5.16 -1.13
C LEU A 60 -1.16 6.05 -0.91
N SER A 61 -0.65 6.63 -1.98
CA SER A 61 0.52 7.50 -1.98
C SER A 61 0.42 8.57 -3.04
N MET A 62 0.07 8.25 -4.29
CA MET A 62 0.07 9.23 -5.37
C MET A 62 -0.90 10.39 -5.13
N GLU A 63 -0.35 11.60 -5.02
CA GLU A 63 -1.09 12.80 -4.58
C GLU A 63 -1.51 13.69 -5.74
N THR A 64 -1.32 13.23 -6.98
CA THR A 64 -1.66 13.98 -8.18
C THR A 64 -2.29 13.05 -9.22
N ALA A 65 -3.34 13.53 -9.89
CA ALA A 65 -3.99 12.80 -10.98
C ALA A 65 -3.49 13.24 -12.37
N ASP A 66 -2.83 14.40 -12.45
CA ASP A 66 -2.50 15.10 -13.69
C ASP A 66 -1.08 15.70 -13.69
N ASN A 67 -0.29 15.43 -12.66
CA ASN A 67 1.01 16.05 -12.39
C ASN A 67 0.96 17.59 -12.23
N ALA A 68 -0.23 18.18 -11.99
CA ALA A 68 -0.41 19.62 -11.88
C ALA A 68 -1.19 20.03 -10.62
N THR A 69 -2.17 19.22 -10.23
CA THR A 69 -2.98 19.40 -9.03
C THR A 69 -2.54 18.43 -7.95
N PHE A 70 -2.59 18.90 -6.70
CA PHE A 70 -2.18 18.12 -5.53
C PHE A 70 -3.39 17.85 -4.63
N SER A 71 -3.46 16.65 -4.06
CA SER A 71 -4.44 16.23 -3.05
C SER A 71 -3.77 15.37 -1.98
N ASP A 72 -3.90 15.76 -0.71
CA ASP A 72 -3.46 14.92 0.42
C ASP A 72 -4.40 13.72 0.54
N VAL A 73 -4.02 12.60 -0.07
CA VAL A 73 -4.83 11.38 -0.13
C VAL A 73 -4.64 10.53 1.13
N ASN A 74 -3.48 10.60 1.75
CA ASN A 74 -3.11 9.71 2.84
C ASN A 74 -3.41 10.31 4.24
N SER A 75 -3.77 11.60 4.30
CA SER A 75 -4.08 12.42 5.48
C SER A 75 -2.89 12.64 6.43
N ASP A 76 -1.69 12.76 5.89
CA ASP A 76 -0.48 13.08 6.65
C ASP A 76 -0.11 14.58 6.59
N CYS A 77 -0.80 15.39 5.79
CA CYS A 77 -0.50 16.80 5.53
C CYS A 77 0.94 17.06 5.07
N ASP A 78 1.60 16.06 4.51
CA ASP A 78 2.91 16.13 3.87
C ASP A 78 2.69 16.07 2.36
N SER A 79 3.52 16.75 1.59
CA SER A 79 3.43 16.74 0.12
C SER A 79 4.29 15.65 -0.53
N ALA A 80 5.00 14.88 0.30
CA ALA A 80 5.97 13.90 -0.14
C ALA A 80 5.32 12.53 -0.36
N TYR A 81 5.40 12.02 -1.58
CA TYR A 81 4.78 10.77 -2.00
C TYR A 81 5.65 9.94 -2.93
N ILE A 82 5.17 8.75 -3.26
CA ILE A 82 5.75 7.87 -4.26
C ILE A 82 4.69 7.45 -5.26
N ASP A 83 5.15 7.09 -6.44
CA ASP A 83 4.48 6.15 -7.34
C ASP A 83 4.83 4.75 -6.79
N PRO A 84 3.92 4.06 -6.08
CA PRO A 84 4.25 2.81 -5.40
C PRO A 84 4.36 1.63 -6.37
N HIS A 85 5.28 0.71 -6.06
CA HIS A 85 5.33 -0.62 -6.68
C HIS A 85 5.44 -1.66 -5.56
N VAL A 86 4.54 -2.64 -5.56
CA VAL A 86 4.52 -3.72 -4.57
C VAL A 86 4.98 -5.06 -5.15
N PHE A 87 5.71 -5.82 -4.34
CA PHE A 87 6.00 -7.23 -4.60
C PHE A 87 5.57 -8.07 -3.41
N LEU A 88 4.80 -9.12 -3.67
CA LEU A 88 4.46 -10.13 -2.67
C LEU A 88 5.29 -11.38 -2.89
N PHE A 89 6.04 -11.77 -1.87
CA PHE A 89 6.85 -12.99 -1.87
C PHE A 89 6.31 -14.00 -0.86
N LYS A 90 6.39 -15.29 -1.19
CA LYS A 90 6.28 -16.38 -0.21
C LYS A 90 7.66 -16.70 0.35
N GLN A 91 7.76 -16.83 1.66
CA GLN A 91 9.01 -17.20 2.32
C GLN A 91 9.19 -18.72 2.34
N LEU A 92 10.30 -19.14 1.72
CA LEU A 92 10.99 -20.43 1.75
C LEU A 92 11.15 -20.98 3.17
N THR A 93 11.13 -22.31 3.36
CA THR A 93 11.65 -22.92 4.60
C THR A 93 13.14 -22.66 4.79
N ASP A 94 13.88 -22.49 3.69
CA ASP A 94 15.29 -22.08 3.66
C ASP A 94 15.49 -20.56 3.80
N GLY A 95 14.40 -19.80 3.98
CA GLY A 95 14.39 -18.34 4.09
C GLY A 95 14.43 -17.60 2.76
N SER A 96 14.56 -18.29 1.62
CA SER A 96 14.52 -17.67 0.29
C SER A 96 13.14 -17.08 -0.01
N LEU A 97 13.07 -16.11 -0.92
CA LEU A 97 11.82 -15.46 -1.32
C LEU A 97 11.41 -15.92 -2.72
N SER A 98 10.23 -16.52 -2.83
CA SER A 98 9.61 -16.86 -4.11
C SER A 98 8.57 -15.81 -4.46
N LEU A 99 8.63 -15.23 -5.66
CA LEU A 99 7.62 -14.26 -6.11
C LEU A 99 6.24 -14.93 -6.17
N VAL A 100 5.22 -14.23 -5.66
CA VAL A 100 3.81 -14.58 -5.77
C VAL A 100 3.13 -13.65 -6.76
N ALA A 101 3.30 -12.34 -6.58
CA ALA A 101 2.72 -11.32 -7.44
C ALA A 101 3.48 -9.99 -7.32
N SER A 102 3.31 -9.11 -8.29
CA SER A 102 3.78 -7.73 -8.28
C SER A 102 2.76 -6.84 -8.96
N ASN A 103 2.71 -5.57 -8.57
CA ASN A 103 1.83 -4.57 -9.17
C ASN A 103 2.35 -3.16 -8.88
N ASP A 104 2.38 -2.29 -9.86
CA ASP A 104 2.58 -0.84 -9.74
C ASP A 104 1.26 -0.10 -9.89
N ASP A 105 0.48 -0.35 -10.95
CA ASP A 105 -0.76 0.37 -11.19
C ASP A 105 -2.02 -0.45 -10.90
N ALA A 106 -3.06 0.15 -10.33
CA ALA A 106 -4.36 -0.47 -10.18
C ALA A 106 -4.90 -0.96 -11.54
N GLY A 107 -5.13 -2.27 -11.64
CA GLY A 107 -5.69 -2.89 -12.85
C GLY A 107 -4.66 -3.55 -13.77
N ASP A 108 -3.36 -3.41 -13.50
CA ASP A 108 -2.30 -4.07 -14.27
C ASP A 108 -2.34 -5.60 -14.11
N ASP A 109 -2.55 -6.08 -12.89
CA ASP A 109 -2.72 -7.51 -12.61
C ASP A 109 -4.07 -8.04 -13.12
N ASN A 110 -5.12 -7.22 -13.03
CA ASN A 110 -6.48 -7.54 -13.46
C ASN A 110 -7.29 -6.27 -13.71
N ALA A 111 -7.69 -6.03 -14.96
CA ALA A 111 -8.45 -4.84 -15.36
C ALA A 111 -9.76 -4.62 -14.56
N ALA A 112 -10.34 -5.66 -13.94
CA ALA A 112 -11.50 -5.52 -13.06
C ALA A 112 -11.19 -4.74 -11.75
N TYR A 113 -9.90 -4.52 -11.46
CA TYR A 113 -9.42 -3.82 -10.27
C TYR A 113 -9.02 -2.36 -10.53
N TYR A 114 -9.03 -1.91 -11.79
CA TYR A 114 -8.63 -0.56 -12.19
C TYR A 114 -9.28 0.56 -11.34
N SER A 115 -10.57 0.44 -11.04
CA SER A 115 -11.30 1.43 -10.25
C SER A 115 -11.39 1.13 -8.75
N ARG A 116 -10.66 0.13 -8.24
CA ARG A 116 -10.79 -0.28 -6.84
C ARG A 116 -10.02 0.64 -5.90
N GLY A 117 -8.84 1.11 -6.30
CA GLY A 117 -8.03 2.05 -5.52
C GLY A 117 -8.76 3.36 -5.18
N THR A 118 -9.62 3.85 -6.08
CA THR A 118 -10.40 5.07 -5.85
C THR A 118 -11.44 4.93 -4.73
N THR A 119 -11.92 3.71 -4.45
CA THR A 119 -12.80 3.45 -3.30
C THR A 119 -12.07 3.68 -1.96
N TYR A 120 -10.74 3.61 -1.98
CA TYR A 120 -9.85 3.86 -0.84
C TYR A 120 -9.23 5.26 -0.85
N GLY A 121 -9.65 6.13 -1.77
CA GLY A 121 -9.24 7.54 -1.82
C GLY A 121 -8.13 7.84 -2.82
N SER A 122 -7.65 6.87 -3.60
CA SER A 122 -6.68 7.17 -4.65
C SER A 122 -7.29 8.05 -5.73
N VAL A 123 -6.48 8.96 -6.28
CA VAL A 123 -6.88 9.92 -7.33
C VAL A 123 -6.42 9.51 -8.73
N THR A 124 -5.58 8.46 -8.82
CA THR A 124 -4.97 7.96 -10.06
C THR A 124 -4.92 6.42 -10.03
N ALA A 125 -4.65 5.79 -11.17
CA ALA A 125 -4.38 4.36 -11.24
C ALA A 125 -2.95 4.01 -10.78
N GLU A 126 -2.05 5.00 -10.67
CA GLU A 126 -0.63 4.79 -10.29
C GLU A 126 -0.45 4.28 -8.84
N ASP A 127 -1.49 4.34 -8.00
CA ASP A 127 -1.44 3.64 -6.71
C ASP A 127 -1.68 2.14 -6.87
N SER A 128 -0.76 1.32 -6.39
CA SER A 128 -0.87 -0.13 -6.47
C SER A 128 -2.08 -0.69 -5.73
N TYR A 129 -2.81 -1.60 -6.38
CA TYR A 129 -3.90 -2.35 -5.80
C TYR A 129 -3.77 -3.83 -6.19
N LEU A 130 -3.69 -4.72 -5.20
CA LEU A 130 -3.41 -6.15 -5.40
C LEU A 130 -4.37 -7.01 -4.57
N ILE A 131 -4.98 -8.03 -5.19
CA ILE A 131 -5.75 -9.06 -4.48
C ILE A 131 -5.16 -10.43 -4.76
N GLN A 132 -4.87 -11.20 -3.72
CA GLN A 132 -4.31 -12.55 -3.86
C GLN A 132 -5.00 -13.55 -2.92
N GLN A 133 -5.23 -14.76 -3.43
CA GLN A 133 -5.61 -15.90 -2.59
C GLN A 133 -4.34 -16.60 -2.10
N LEU A 134 -4.09 -16.56 -0.80
CA LEU A 134 -2.91 -17.11 -0.17
C LEU A 134 -3.24 -18.37 0.63
N SER A 135 -2.34 -19.35 0.56
CA SER A 135 -2.35 -20.52 1.45
C SER A 135 -1.68 -20.18 2.78
N THR A 136 -1.81 -21.06 3.76
CA THR A 136 -1.01 -21.02 4.99
C THR A 136 0.48 -20.84 4.67
N GLY A 137 1.16 -19.98 5.43
CA GLY A 137 2.58 -19.68 5.28
C GLY A 137 2.97 -18.26 5.68
N ASN A 138 4.27 -17.98 5.58
CA ASN A 138 4.82 -16.65 5.79
C ASN A 138 5.10 -15.98 4.45
N TYR A 139 4.82 -14.69 4.37
CA TYR A 139 4.99 -13.88 3.17
C TYR A 139 5.72 -12.59 3.51
N VAL A 140 6.37 -12.01 2.51
CA VAL A 140 6.98 -10.68 2.57
C VAL A 140 6.32 -9.79 1.54
N LEU A 141 5.64 -8.75 2.00
CA LEU A 141 5.20 -7.65 1.15
C LEU A 141 6.31 -6.61 1.13
N ALA A 142 6.90 -6.40 -0.04
CA ALA A 142 7.85 -5.33 -0.30
C ALA A 142 7.12 -4.15 -0.95
N VAL A 143 7.32 -2.95 -0.43
CA VAL A 143 6.79 -1.69 -0.97
C VAL A 143 7.97 -0.77 -1.28
N GLY A 144 8.04 -0.28 -2.50
CA GLY A 144 9.00 0.73 -2.88
C GLY A 144 8.41 1.68 -3.91
N ARG A 145 9.25 2.57 -4.42
CA ARG A 145 8.89 3.50 -5.49
C ARG A 145 9.14 2.84 -6.85
N TYR A 146 8.17 2.90 -7.76
CA TYR A 146 8.32 2.54 -9.17
C TYR A 146 9.35 3.44 -9.86
N PRO A 147 10.25 2.94 -10.73
CA PRO A 147 10.48 1.53 -11.05
C PRO A 147 11.17 0.78 -9.91
N LEU A 148 10.69 -0.45 -9.66
CA LEU A 148 11.29 -1.37 -8.69
C LEU A 148 11.46 -2.75 -9.31
N THR A 149 12.69 -3.27 -9.27
CA THR A 149 12.95 -4.64 -9.74
C THR A 149 12.65 -5.66 -8.64
N GLN A 150 12.29 -6.89 -9.03
CA GLN A 150 12.07 -7.99 -8.10
C GLN A 150 13.29 -8.23 -7.18
N ALA A 151 14.50 -8.14 -7.72
CA ALA A 151 15.73 -8.33 -6.95
C ALA A 151 15.92 -7.23 -5.90
N ALA A 152 15.69 -5.96 -6.26
CA ALA A 152 15.72 -4.84 -5.32
C ALA A 152 14.64 -4.95 -4.24
N ALA A 153 13.42 -5.38 -4.64
CA ALA A 153 12.31 -5.60 -3.72
C ALA A 153 12.64 -6.67 -2.67
N ALA A 154 13.20 -7.80 -3.12
CA ALA A 154 13.66 -8.87 -2.22
C ALA A 154 14.84 -8.42 -1.33
N ALA A 155 15.73 -7.56 -1.84
CA ALA A 155 16.88 -7.05 -1.11
C ALA A 155 16.57 -5.92 -0.10
N GLY A 156 15.37 -5.35 -0.14
CA GLY A 156 14.98 -4.23 0.73
C GLY A 156 15.58 -2.88 0.33
N LYS A 157 16.15 -2.76 -0.88
CA LYS A 157 16.73 -1.53 -1.41
C LYS A 157 16.92 -1.59 -2.94
N SER A 158 16.76 -0.46 -3.60
CA SER A 158 17.08 -0.29 -5.02
C SER A 158 18.31 0.59 -5.22
N THR A 159 19.25 0.16 -6.06
CA THR A 159 20.43 0.96 -6.48
C THR A 159 20.28 1.49 -7.90
N ASP A 160 19.13 1.24 -8.53
CA ASP A 160 18.90 1.60 -9.93
C ASP A 160 18.64 3.10 -10.03
N SER A 161 19.41 3.77 -10.89
CA SER A 161 19.26 5.21 -11.23
C SER A 161 18.83 6.09 -10.05
N VAL A 162 19.53 6.00 -8.91
CA VAL A 162 19.15 6.64 -7.63
C VAL A 162 18.91 8.15 -7.72
N ASN A 163 19.51 8.82 -8.71
CA ASN A 163 19.33 10.25 -8.96
C ASN A 163 18.07 10.60 -9.76
N ASP A 164 17.48 9.61 -10.43
CA ASP A 164 16.31 9.73 -11.28
C ASP A 164 15.09 9.07 -10.63
N PHE A 165 15.29 7.96 -9.90
CA PHE A 165 14.23 7.19 -9.25
C PHE A 165 13.98 7.65 -7.82
N THR A 166 13.75 8.93 -7.63
CA THR A 166 13.51 9.53 -6.32
C THR A 166 12.02 9.58 -6.00
N PRO A 167 11.62 9.59 -4.72
CA PRO A 167 10.30 10.06 -4.33
C PRO A 167 9.96 11.45 -4.88
N TYR A 168 8.68 11.80 -4.83
CA TYR A 168 8.12 13.06 -5.29
C TYR A 168 7.78 13.95 -4.09
N THR A 169 7.79 15.27 -4.30
CA THR A 169 7.22 16.24 -3.36
C THR A 169 6.46 17.27 -4.16
N CYS A 170 5.17 17.46 -3.88
CA CYS A 170 4.29 18.30 -4.69
C CYS A 170 4.31 17.90 -6.19
N MET A 171 4.98 18.72 -7.01
CA MET A 171 5.19 18.53 -8.44
C MET A 171 6.68 18.34 -8.78
N ALA A 172 7.57 18.43 -7.79
CA ALA A 172 8.99 18.22 -7.96
C ALA A 172 9.30 16.72 -7.93
N ARG A 173 9.87 16.23 -9.04
CA ARG A 173 10.30 14.84 -9.19
C ARG A 173 11.58 14.49 -8.45
N LYS A 174 11.91 15.23 -7.37
CA LYS A 174 13.13 15.08 -6.57
C LYS A 174 12.86 15.37 -5.10
N ALA A 175 12.52 14.33 -4.33
CA ALA A 175 12.40 14.38 -2.88
C ALA A 175 13.36 13.39 -2.19
N SER A 176 13.66 13.67 -0.91
CA SER A 176 14.48 12.81 -0.06
C SER A 176 13.68 11.64 0.55
N TYR A 177 12.36 11.76 0.61
CA TYR A 177 11.44 10.72 1.04
C TYR A 177 10.07 10.86 0.39
N GLY A 178 9.21 9.86 0.54
CA GLY A 178 7.79 9.91 0.20
C GLY A 178 6.98 8.94 1.06
N ASN A 179 5.83 9.40 1.53
CA ASN A 179 4.96 8.69 2.46
C ASN A 179 3.89 7.89 1.71
N TYR A 180 3.46 6.79 2.31
CA TYR A 180 2.37 5.98 1.79
C TYR A 180 1.58 5.34 2.94
N LYS A 181 0.36 4.92 2.62
CA LYS A 181 -0.54 4.20 3.53
C LYS A 181 -1.00 2.91 2.89
N ILE A 182 -0.84 1.79 3.58
CA ILE A 182 -1.40 0.49 3.20
C ILE A 182 -2.71 0.31 3.96
N THR A 183 -3.77 -0.03 3.23
CA THR A 183 -4.96 -0.69 3.79
C THR A 183 -4.95 -2.15 3.35
N MET A 184 -4.79 -3.07 4.30
CA MET A 184 -4.79 -4.50 4.06
C MET A 184 -6.07 -5.12 4.61
N ARG A 185 -6.81 -5.85 3.77
CA ARG A 185 -8.00 -6.60 4.19
C ARG A 185 -7.78 -8.07 3.96
N THR A 186 -7.97 -8.86 5.00
CA THR A 186 -7.86 -10.33 4.92
C THR A 186 -9.22 -10.95 5.22
N GLN A 187 -9.74 -11.70 4.25
CA GLN A 187 -10.92 -12.54 4.43
C GLN A 187 -10.49 -14.00 4.57
N SER A 188 -10.76 -14.62 5.72
CA SER A 188 -10.41 -16.02 5.98
C SER A 188 -11.26 -16.61 7.10
N THR A 189 -11.03 -17.88 7.47
CA THR A 189 -11.64 -18.47 8.68
C THR A 189 -11.02 -17.97 9.98
N SER A 190 -9.89 -17.24 9.91
CA SER A 190 -9.23 -16.62 11.04
C SER A 190 -9.65 -15.15 11.20
N ASN A 191 -9.78 -14.70 12.44
CA ASN A 191 -9.99 -13.30 12.82
C ASN A 191 -8.71 -12.60 13.29
N SER A 192 -7.54 -13.23 13.09
CA SER A 192 -6.25 -12.68 13.47
C SER A 192 -5.74 -11.68 12.43
N LYS A 193 -5.01 -10.68 12.92
CA LYS A 193 -4.16 -9.82 12.08
C LYS A 193 -3.09 -10.67 11.39
N VAL A 194 -2.78 -10.34 10.15
CA VAL A 194 -1.78 -11.04 9.34
C VAL A 194 -0.43 -10.32 9.34
N ILE A 195 -0.39 -9.00 9.53
CA ILE A 195 0.88 -8.26 9.62
C ILE A 195 1.55 -8.55 10.95
N THR A 196 2.63 -9.34 10.92
CA THR A 196 3.40 -9.74 12.10
C THR A 196 4.63 -8.89 12.32
N LYS A 197 5.19 -8.30 11.26
CA LYS A 197 6.31 -7.36 11.32
C LYS A 197 6.05 -6.18 10.39
N LYS A 198 6.21 -4.97 10.92
CA LYS A 198 6.14 -3.71 10.18
C LYS A 198 7.54 -3.21 9.83
N ALA A 199 7.65 -2.42 8.76
CA ALA A 199 8.89 -1.75 8.39
C ALA A 199 9.31 -0.67 9.41
N ASN A 200 8.33 -0.01 10.05
CA ASN A 200 8.55 1.10 11.02
C ASN A 200 9.35 2.27 10.43
N SER A 201 9.12 2.60 9.17
CA SER A 201 9.79 3.65 8.41
C SER A 201 9.10 5.02 8.48
N TYR A 202 7.82 5.05 8.87
CA TYR A 202 6.98 6.25 8.79
C TYR A 202 7.53 7.43 9.60
N VAL A 203 7.69 8.58 8.95
CA VAL A 203 8.30 9.79 9.56
C VAL A 203 7.32 10.66 10.36
N GLY A 204 6.01 10.40 10.26
CA GLY A 204 4.99 11.15 10.98
C GLY A 204 4.15 12.04 10.06
N ASN A 205 3.27 12.86 10.66
CA ASN A 205 2.41 13.80 9.94
C ASN A 205 2.86 15.25 10.12
N SER A 206 2.59 16.08 9.12
CA SER A 206 2.95 17.49 9.08
C SER A 206 1.77 18.42 9.44
N CYS A 207 0.62 17.88 9.85
CA CYS A 207 -0.60 18.66 10.06
C CYS A 207 -0.47 19.76 11.15
N ASN A 208 0.40 19.55 12.15
CA ASN A 208 0.53 20.43 13.32
C ASN A 208 1.97 20.93 13.56
N VAL A 209 2.82 21.00 12.54
CA VAL A 209 4.18 21.55 12.74
C VAL A 209 4.12 23.06 13.03
N ALA A 210 4.88 23.50 14.04
CA ALA A 210 5.05 24.91 14.35
C ALA A 210 5.80 25.62 13.21
N SER A 211 5.41 26.85 12.88
CA SER A 211 6.01 27.67 11.82
C SER A 211 7.50 27.99 12.01
N SER A 212 8.10 27.65 13.16
CA SER A 212 9.54 27.78 13.41
C SER A 212 10.34 26.58 12.91
N VAL A 213 9.74 25.40 12.81
CA VAL A 213 10.39 24.15 12.33
C VAL A 213 10.55 24.16 10.81
N THR A 214 9.74 24.97 10.14
CA THR A 214 9.70 25.15 8.68
C THR A 214 10.90 25.90 8.11
N SER A 215 11.89 26.25 8.94
CA SER A 215 13.11 26.95 8.53
C SER A 215 14.34 26.03 8.46
N GLU A 216 14.22 24.78 8.92
CA GLU A 216 15.33 23.81 9.02
C GLU A 216 15.28 22.71 7.95
N CYS A 217 14.19 22.58 7.20
CA CYS A 217 14.03 21.64 6.08
C CYS A 217 14.05 22.33 4.70
N VAL A 218 14.90 23.33 4.52
CA VAL A 218 15.09 23.96 3.21
C VAL A 218 15.86 23.00 2.30
N TYR A 219 15.16 22.12 1.57
CA TYR A 219 15.75 21.56 0.37
C TYR A 219 15.83 22.68 -0.66
N ALA A 220 17.04 23.08 -1.05
CA ALA A 220 17.23 24.08 -2.09
C ALA A 220 16.71 23.52 -3.43
N LEU A 221 15.48 23.88 -3.78
CA LEU A 221 14.91 23.63 -5.08
C LEU A 221 15.75 24.35 -6.15
N PRO A 222 15.87 23.79 -7.38
CA PRO A 222 16.41 24.52 -8.52
C PRO A 222 15.68 25.86 -8.67
N ALA A 223 16.43 26.92 -8.94
CA ALA A 223 15.95 28.31 -8.92
C ALA A 223 14.97 28.62 -10.05
N ASP A 224 13.72 28.16 -9.91
CA ASP A 224 12.50 28.74 -10.52
C ASP A 224 11.19 28.08 -10.02
N ILE A 225 11.25 26.98 -9.25
CA ILE A 225 10.04 26.19 -8.90
C ILE A 225 9.40 26.61 -7.56
N GLY A 226 10.12 27.39 -6.74
CA GLY A 226 9.70 27.72 -5.38
C GLY A 226 8.37 28.47 -5.27
N SER A 227 8.11 29.46 -6.13
CA SER A 227 6.87 30.26 -6.05
C SER A 227 5.61 29.51 -6.44
N ASP A 228 5.72 28.50 -7.30
CA ASP A 228 4.58 27.71 -7.77
C ASP A 228 4.27 26.57 -6.77
N ILE A 229 5.29 25.97 -6.16
CA ILE A 229 5.10 25.00 -5.06
C ILE A 229 4.44 25.67 -3.85
N LEU A 230 4.85 26.88 -3.47
CA LEU A 230 4.27 27.60 -2.32
C LEU A 230 2.79 27.98 -2.53
N LYS A 231 2.34 28.13 -3.77
CA LYS A 231 0.92 28.38 -4.09
C LYS A 231 0.10 27.09 -4.06
N THR A 232 0.66 25.98 -4.53
CA THR A 232 -0.07 24.72 -4.72
C THR A 232 -0.04 23.81 -3.48
N CYS A 233 1.01 23.86 -2.66
CA CYS A 233 1.21 23.00 -1.49
C CYS A 233 1.20 23.76 -0.15
N SER A 234 0.41 24.83 -0.05
CA SER A 234 0.38 25.71 1.13
C SER A 234 0.04 25.03 2.47
N TYR A 235 -0.47 23.80 2.45
CA TYR A 235 -0.75 22.98 3.65
C TYR A 235 0.51 22.27 4.18
N ASP A 236 1.48 21.97 3.30
CA ASP A 236 2.75 21.37 3.70
C ASP A 236 3.65 22.48 4.23
N LYS A 237 3.70 22.54 5.56
CA LYS A 237 4.46 23.54 6.28
C LYS A 237 5.96 23.31 6.16
N THR A 238 6.44 22.18 5.62
CA THR A 238 7.87 21.87 5.56
C THR A 238 8.59 22.40 4.32
N ILE A 239 7.87 22.95 3.33
CA ILE A 239 8.44 23.40 2.03
C ILE A 239 8.84 24.89 2.00
N TYR A 240 9.12 25.53 3.14
CA TYR A 240 9.61 26.92 3.19
C TYR A 240 11.14 27.01 3.19
#